data_AF-A0A8B7QER7-F1
#
_entry.id   AF-A0A8B7QER7-F1
#
_cell.length_a   1.000
_cell.length_b   1.000
_cell.length_c   1.000
_cell.angle_alpha   90.00
_cell.angle_beta   90.00
_cell.angle_gamma   90.00
#
_symmetry.space_group_name_H-M   'P 1'
#
loop_
_entity.id
_entity.type
_entity.pdbx_description
1 polymer ?
#
loop_
_entity_poly.entity_id
_entity_poly.type
_entity_poly.pdbx_seq_one_letter_code
_entity_poly.pdbx_strand_id
1 'polypeptide(L)'
;MAAPALVSAVRAASGILRPLNVLVSSAYRNCAKNACLSSALSTQHFHHIQTSVVSSPSRLITSVRNLTCGHTATILNRVAPLLPNVLKLPVRTVTYFSSRKGKRKTVKAVIYRFLRLHSGLWLRRKAGYKKKLWKKTTARKRRLREFVFCNKTQSKLLDKMTTSFWKRRNWYADDPYQKYHDRTNLKV
;
A
#
# COMPACT_ATOMS: atom_id res chain seq x y z
N MET A 1 31.11 39.25 49.73
CA MET A 1 30.66 40.53 50.32
C MET A 1 30.71 41.60 49.24
N ALA A 2 29.60 42.33 49.11
CA ALA A 2 29.40 43.65 48.49
C ALA A 2 29.86 43.90 47.03
N ALA A 3 28.86 44.21 46.20
CA ALA A 3 28.96 44.88 44.91
C ALA A 3 29.45 46.34 45.04
N PRO A 4 29.56 47.05 43.91
CA PRO A 4 28.73 48.24 43.81
C PRO A 4 27.97 48.34 42.48
N ALA A 5 26.76 48.88 42.60
CA ALA A 5 25.90 49.28 41.51
C ALA A 5 26.18 50.76 41.16
N LEU A 6 26.13 51.09 39.86
CA LEU A 6 25.86 52.46 39.42
C LEU A 6 24.79 52.46 38.33
N VAL A 7 23.79 53.29 38.57
CA VAL A 7 22.58 53.52 37.79
C VAL A 7 22.87 54.57 36.72
N SER A 8 22.35 54.36 35.51
CA SER A 8 22.05 55.46 34.58
C SER A 8 20.79 55.13 33.79
N ALA A 9 19.83 56.04 33.88
CA ALA A 9 18.57 56.08 33.13
C ALA A 9 18.62 57.24 32.13
N VAL A 10 17.64 57.29 31.20
CA VAL A 10 17.31 58.31 30.16
C VAL A 10 17.49 57.72 28.76
N ARG A 11 16.60 57.83 27.77
CA ARG A 11 15.21 58.32 27.62
C ARG A 11 14.75 57.87 26.21
N ALA A 12 13.44 57.72 26.06
CA ALA A 12 12.72 57.23 24.88
C ALA A 12 12.99 57.98 23.55
N ALA A 13 12.90 57.24 22.44
CA ALA A 13 12.46 57.76 21.14
C ALA A 13 11.60 56.69 20.44
N SER A 14 10.34 57.02 20.21
CA SER A 14 9.34 56.19 19.53
C SER A 14 9.57 56.24 18.01
N GLY A 15 9.85 55.09 17.39
CA GLY A 15 9.93 54.92 15.94
C GLY A 15 8.96 53.85 15.48
N ILE A 16 7.91 54.28 14.79
CA ILE A 16 6.80 53.48 14.27
C ILE A 16 7.30 52.50 13.21
N LEU A 17 7.25 51.20 13.47
CA LEU A 17 7.23 50.18 12.42
C LEU A 17 6.13 49.17 12.70
N ARG A 18 5.07 49.29 11.90
CA ARG A 18 3.90 48.43 11.84
C ARG A 18 4.29 47.00 11.43
N PRO A 19 3.93 45.96 12.18
CA PRO A 19 3.74 44.64 11.60
C PRO A 19 2.30 44.53 11.09
N LEU A 20 2.14 44.29 9.79
CA LEU A 20 0.85 43.96 9.18
C LEU A 20 0.38 42.61 9.73
N ASN A 21 -0.61 42.67 10.62
CA ASN A 21 -1.50 41.56 10.93
C ASN A 21 -2.34 41.23 9.69
N VAL A 22 -2.14 40.06 9.10
CA VAL A 22 -3.15 39.44 8.25
C VAL A 22 -3.58 38.14 8.92
N LEU A 23 -4.64 38.30 9.72
CA LEU A 23 -5.51 37.27 10.22
C LEU A 23 -6.37 36.75 9.05
N VAL A 24 -6.14 35.53 8.57
CA VAL A 24 -7.16 34.80 7.81
C VAL A 24 -7.26 33.36 8.31
N SER A 25 -8.30 33.18 9.13
CA SER A 25 -9.07 32.00 9.51
C SER A 25 -8.65 30.63 8.99
N SER A 26 -8.38 29.77 9.97
CA SER A 26 -8.60 28.32 9.92
C SER A 26 -10.09 28.00 9.84
N ALA A 27 -10.51 27.30 8.79
CA ALA A 27 -11.74 26.52 8.80
C ALA A 27 -11.57 25.31 7.87
N TYR A 28 -11.09 24.23 8.48
CA TYR A 28 -11.17 22.88 7.95
C TYR A 28 -12.65 22.51 7.73
N ARG A 29 -13.14 22.53 6.48
CA ARG A 29 -14.46 22.02 6.10
C ARG A 29 -14.31 21.18 4.83
N ASN A 30 -14.06 19.88 5.02
CA ASN A 30 -14.35 18.88 4.00
C ASN A 30 -15.87 18.73 3.91
N CYS A 31 -16.50 19.43 2.96
CA CYS A 31 -17.91 19.25 2.64
C CYS A 31 -18.02 18.39 1.37
N ALA A 32 -17.80 17.08 1.48
CA ALA A 32 -18.27 16.14 0.48
C ALA A 32 -19.71 15.76 0.85
N LYS A 33 -20.68 16.36 0.15
CA LYS A 33 -22.10 15.99 0.24
C LYS A 33 -22.25 14.55 -0.27
N ASN A 34 -22.61 13.63 0.62
CA ASN A 34 -23.12 12.33 0.21
C ASN A 34 -24.56 12.54 -0.27
N ALA A 35 -24.76 12.54 -1.59
CA ALA A 35 -26.10 12.40 -2.15
C ALA A 35 -26.52 10.93 -1.97
N CYS A 36 -27.44 10.69 -1.04
CA CYS A 36 -28.16 9.44 -0.91
C CYS A 36 -29.18 9.38 -2.03
N LEU A 37 -29.03 8.44 -2.97
CA LEU A 37 -30.09 8.06 -3.89
C LEU A 37 -30.45 6.61 -3.59
N SER A 38 -31.48 6.46 -2.75
CA SER A 38 -32.31 5.27 -2.66
C SER A 38 -33.27 5.23 -3.86
N SER A 39 -33.16 4.21 -4.71
CA SER A 39 -34.26 3.75 -5.57
C SER A 39 -34.07 2.25 -5.77
N ALA A 40 -34.84 1.44 -5.05
CA ALA A 40 -36.09 0.85 -5.49
C ALA A 40 -35.85 -0.33 -6.45
N LEU A 41 -36.19 -1.53 -5.96
CA LEU A 41 -36.20 -2.78 -6.72
C LEU A 41 -36.97 -2.60 -8.03
N SER A 42 -36.40 -3.08 -9.13
CA SER A 42 -37.17 -3.47 -10.31
C SER A 42 -36.68 -4.83 -10.77
N THR A 43 -37.60 -5.79 -10.68
CA THR A 43 -37.48 -7.15 -11.19
C THR A 43 -37.85 -7.10 -12.67
N GLN A 44 -36.92 -7.36 -13.58
CA GLN A 44 -37.27 -7.74 -14.95
C GLN A 44 -36.26 -8.76 -15.49
N HIS A 45 -36.81 -9.85 -15.98
CA HIS A 45 -36.13 -11.08 -16.36
C HIS A 45 -36.31 -11.31 -17.87
N PHE A 46 -35.23 -11.82 -18.50
CA PHE A 46 -35.12 -12.44 -19.85
C PHE A 46 -35.31 -11.48 -21.06
N HIS A 47 -34.52 -11.51 -22.14
CA HIS A 47 -34.04 -12.67 -22.90
C HIS A 47 -32.67 -12.45 -23.58
N HIS A 48 -32.10 -13.60 -23.93
CA HIS A 48 -30.94 -13.88 -24.75
C HIS A 48 -31.07 -13.36 -26.19
N ILE A 49 -30.17 -12.46 -26.62
CA ILE A 49 -29.74 -12.34 -28.02
C ILE A 49 -28.21 -12.19 -28.04
N GLN A 50 -27.58 -13.08 -28.79
CA GLN A 50 -26.15 -13.20 -29.01
C GLN A 50 -25.79 -12.34 -30.23
N THR A 51 -24.95 -11.32 -30.07
CA THR A 51 -24.31 -10.62 -31.20
C THR A 51 -22.83 -10.45 -30.92
N SER A 52 -21.99 -11.03 -31.77
CA SER A 52 -20.53 -10.91 -31.75
C SER A 52 -20.10 -9.51 -32.22
N VAL A 53 -19.51 -8.72 -31.32
CA VAL A 53 -18.73 -7.53 -31.71
C VAL A 53 -17.32 -7.70 -31.17
N VAL A 54 -16.36 -7.75 -32.10
CA VAL A 54 -14.93 -7.80 -31.84
C VAL A 54 -14.51 -6.48 -31.17
N SER A 55 -14.26 -6.51 -29.87
CA SER A 55 -13.71 -5.38 -29.12
C SER A 55 -12.18 -5.40 -29.17
N SER A 56 -11.60 -4.51 -29.98
CA SER A 56 -10.18 -4.18 -29.95
C SER A 56 -9.80 -3.54 -28.60
N PRO A 57 -8.59 -3.80 -28.03
CA PRO A 57 -8.23 -3.26 -26.73
C PRO A 57 -8.08 -1.74 -26.78
N SER A 58 -8.79 -1.04 -25.88
CA SER A 58 -8.63 0.39 -25.65
C SER A 58 -7.20 0.69 -25.22
N ARG A 59 -6.41 1.31 -26.10
CA ARG A 59 -5.12 1.90 -25.70
C ARG A 59 -5.44 3.08 -24.79
N LEU A 60 -5.03 2.97 -23.53
CA LEU A 60 -5.01 4.09 -22.59
C LEU A 60 -4.05 5.15 -23.12
N ILE A 61 -4.59 6.15 -23.83
CA ILE A 61 -3.88 7.37 -24.14
C ILE A 61 -3.78 8.14 -22.83
N THR A 62 -2.60 8.10 -22.21
CA THR A 62 -2.25 9.04 -21.15
C THR A 62 -2.26 10.44 -21.74
N SER A 63 -3.25 11.26 -21.36
CA SER A 63 -3.25 12.68 -21.69
C SER A 63 -2.10 13.35 -20.94
N VAL A 64 -0.93 13.43 -21.57
CA VAL A 64 0.15 14.31 -21.13
C VAL A 64 -0.31 15.73 -21.47
N ARG A 65 -0.73 16.46 -20.44
CA ARG A 65 -0.95 17.90 -20.55
C ARG A 65 0.40 18.53 -20.86
N ASN A 66 0.57 18.96 -22.10
CA ASN A 66 1.78 19.55 -22.63
C ASN A 66 2.15 20.82 -21.84
N LEU A 67 3.16 20.73 -20.97
CA LEU A 67 3.99 21.89 -20.65
C LEU A 67 5.04 21.98 -21.75
N THR A 68 5.04 23.08 -22.49
CA THR A 68 6.07 23.48 -23.44
C THR A 68 7.45 23.44 -22.78
N CYS A 69 8.20 22.36 -23.02
CA CYS A 69 9.60 22.26 -22.64
C CYS A 69 10.36 21.30 -23.58
N GLY A 70 10.41 21.65 -24.87
CA GLY A 70 11.08 20.86 -25.91
C GLY A 70 12.61 20.78 -25.77
N HIS A 71 13.24 21.66 -24.98
CA HIS A 71 14.69 21.68 -24.80
C HIS A 71 15.20 20.83 -23.62
N THR A 72 14.39 20.56 -22.60
CA THR A 72 14.85 19.80 -21.42
C THR A 72 14.81 18.29 -21.65
N ALA A 73 13.89 17.80 -22.47
CA ALA A 73 13.79 16.38 -22.80
C ALA A 73 15.04 15.85 -23.54
N THR A 74 15.62 16.65 -24.45
CA THR A 74 16.79 16.27 -25.26
C THR A 74 18.08 16.24 -24.45
N ILE A 75 18.23 17.15 -23.47
CA ILE A 75 19.40 17.19 -22.57
C ILE A 75 19.36 16.03 -21.58
N LEU A 76 18.20 15.73 -20.98
CA LEU A 76 18.05 14.61 -20.05
C LEU A 76 18.37 13.25 -20.70
N ASN A 77 18.05 13.08 -21.99
CA ASN A 77 18.39 11.86 -22.73
C ASN A 77 19.90 11.71 -23.02
N ARG A 78 20.65 12.82 -23.17
CA ARG A 78 22.12 12.77 -23.37
C ARG A 78 22.89 12.49 -22.09
N VAL A 79 22.35 12.87 -20.92
CA VAL A 79 22.96 12.63 -19.60
C VAL A 79 22.46 11.33 -18.96
N ALA A 80 21.41 10.71 -19.52
CA ALA A 80 20.90 9.40 -19.12
C ALA A 80 21.97 8.29 -18.94
N PRO A 81 22.97 8.13 -19.83
CA PRO A 81 24.03 7.13 -19.63
C PRO A 81 25.04 7.50 -18.53
N LEU A 82 25.13 8.78 -18.14
CA LEU A 82 26.03 9.27 -17.08
C LEU A 82 25.39 9.18 -15.68
N LEU A 83 24.06 9.02 -15.59
CA LEU A 83 23.31 8.89 -14.34
C LEU A 83 22.47 7.61 -14.29
N PRO A 84 23.10 6.42 -14.38
CA PRO A 84 22.38 5.15 -14.35
C PRO A 84 21.61 4.92 -13.05
N ASN A 85 21.94 5.63 -11.97
CA ASN A 85 21.24 5.53 -10.68
C ASN A 85 20.04 6.48 -10.53
N VAL A 86 19.96 7.57 -11.29
CA VAL A 86 18.83 8.53 -11.19
C VAL A 86 17.60 8.01 -11.95
N LEU A 87 17.82 7.26 -13.03
CA LEU A 87 16.74 6.64 -13.82
C LEU A 87 16.28 5.29 -13.26
N LYS A 88 17.08 4.66 -12.39
CA LYS A 88 16.66 3.44 -11.68
C LYS A 88 15.64 3.84 -10.62
N LEU A 89 14.36 3.66 -10.94
CA LEU A 89 13.32 3.72 -9.92
C LEU A 89 13.71 2.80 -8.76
N PRO A 90 13.78 3.29 -7.52
CA PRO A 90 14.08 2.43 -6.39
C PRO A 90 12.99 1.37 -6.29
N VAL A 91 13.35 0.11 -6.58
CA VAL A 91 12.47 -1.05 -6.40
C VAL A 91 12.41 -1.36 -4.90
N ARG A 92 11.76 -0.47 -4.16
CA ARG A 92 11.52 -0.67 -2.73
C ARG A 92 10.50 -1.78 -2.55
N THR A 93 10.99 -2.97 -2.23
CA THR A 93 10.12 -4.13 -1.98
C THR A 93 9.20 -3.89 -0.76
N VAL A 94 9.64 -3.10 0.22
CA VAL A 94 8.88 -2.76 1.44
C VAL A 94 8.93 -1.25 1.70
N THR A 95 7.83 -0.70 2.21
CA THR A 95 7.75 0.72 2.63
C THR A 95 7.80 0.81 4.15
N TYR A 96 8.93 1.29 4.69
CA TYR A 96 9.13 1.44 6.13
C TYR A 96 8.36 2.63 6.71
N PHE A 97 8.44 3.78 6.05
CA PHE A 97 7.77 5.00 6.46
C PHE A 97 6.86 5.48 5.32
N SER A 98 5.58 5.67 5.60
CA SER A 98 4.66 6.22 4.63
C SER A 98 4.65 7.75 4.65
N SER A 99 4.57 8.41 3.50
CA SER A 99 4.60 9.88 3.43
C SER A 99 3.48 10.57 4.23
N ARG A 100 2.28 9.97 4.29
CA ARG A 100 1.13 10.58 5.01
C ARG A 100 1.12 10.34 6.52
N LYS A 101 1.44 9.12 6.96
CA LYS A 101 1.26 8.69 8.36
C LYS A 101 2.57 8.33 9.08
N GLY A 102 3.71 8.33 8.39
CA GLY A 102 4.98 7.85 8.92
C GLY A 102 5.02 6.36 9.31
N LYS A 103 4.01 5.55 8.96
CA LYS A 103 3.90 4.13 9.39
C LYS A 103 4.33 3.15 8.30
N ARG A 104 4.75 1.95 8.72
CA ARG A 104 5.03 0.81 7.83
C ARG A 104 3.82 0.43 6.99
N LYS A 105 4.05 0.04 5.74
CA LYS A 105 3.00 -0.49 4.85
C LYS A 105 3.23 -1.96 4.54
N THR A 106 2.12 -2.70 4.49
CA THR A 106 2.12 -4.10 4.13
C THR A 106 2.11 -4.29 2.62
N VAL A 107 2.89 -5.25 2.15
CA VAL A 107 2.87 -5.70 0.75
C VAL A 107 1.62 -6.55 0.52
N LYS A 108 0.63 -5.99 -0.20
CA LYS A 108 -0.67 -6.64 -0.43
C LYS A 108 -0.58 -7.97 -1.17
N ALA A 109 0.42 -8.13 -2.03
CA ALA A 109 0.68 -9.39 -2.74
C ALA A 109 0.92 -10.58 -1.78
N VAL A 110 1.47 -10.33 -0.59
CA VAL A 110 1.66 -11.39 0.43
C VAL A 110 0.32 -11.88 0.94
N ILE A 111 -0.57 -10.95 1.33
CA ILE A 111 -1.89 -11.28 1.88
C ILE A 111 -2.74 -12.07 0.89
N TYR A 112 -2.67 -11.75 -0.40
CA TYR A 112 -3.44 -12.45 -1.42
C TYR A 112 -2.91 -13.86 -1.76
N ARG A 113 -1.67 -14.18 -1.40
CA ARG A 113 -1.00 -15.43 -1.80
C ARG A 113 -0.73 -16.38 -0.64
N PHE A 114 -0.63 -15.84 0.56
CA PHE A 114 -0.24 -16.58 1.76
C PHE A 114 -1.25 -16.35 2.88
N LEU A 115 -1.47 -17.38 3.69
CA LEU A 115 -2.28 -17.32 4.91
C LEU A 115 -1.35 -17.34 6.13
N ARG A 116 -1.58 -16.44 7.08
CA ARG A 116 -0.83 -16.35 8.33
C ARG A 116 -1.60 -17.06 9.45
N LEU A 117 -0.93 -18.00 10.12
CA LEU A 117 -1.42 -18.62 11.37
C LEU A 117 -0.82 -17.90 12.58
N HIS A 118 -1.57 -17.86 13.70
CA HIS A 118 -1.08 -17.23 14.93
C HIS A 118 0.18 -17.93 15.49
N SER A 119 0.28 -19.24 15.29
CA SER A 119 1.46 -20.07 15.58
C SER A 119 2.77 -19.67 14.89
N GLY A 120 2.75 -18.61 14.08
CA GLY A 120 3.92 -18.10 13.36
C GLY A 120 4.17 -18.78 12.01
N LEU A 121 3.32 -19.74 11.63
CA LEU A 121 3.40 -20.44 10.35
C LEU A 121 2.74 -19.63 9.23
N TRP A 122 3.29 -19.78 8.04
CA TRP A 122 2.69 -19.30 6.80
C TRP A 122 2.32 -20.48 5.93
N LEU A 123 1.12 -20.43 5.37
CA LEU A 123 0.57 -21.42 4.47
C LEU A 123 0.51 -20.86 3.05
N ARG A 124 0.80 -21.69 2.05
CA ARG A 124 0.69 -21.35 0.63
C ARG A 124 0.12 -22.50 -0.18
N ARG A 125 -0.44 -22.18 -1.35
CA ARG A 125 -0.78 -23.17 -2.38
C ARG A 125 0.42 -23.41 -3.31
N LYS A 126 0.63 -24.65 -3.79
CA LYS A 126 1.70 -24.93 -4.76
C LYS A 126 1.42 -24.23 -6.10
N ALA A 127 2.48 -23.68 -6.70
CA ALA A 127 2.38 -23.00 -7.97
C ALA A 127 1.99 -23.98 -9.09
N GLY A 128 1.22 -23.49 -10.06
CA GLY A 128 0.82 -24.28 -11.23
C GLY A 128 -0.24 -25.34 -10.96
N TYR A 129 -0.89 -25.37 -9.80
CA TYR A 129 -1.98 -26.31 -9.49
C TYR A 129 -3.18 -26.24 -10.45
N LYS A 130 -3.37 -25.10 -11.15
CA LYS A 130 -4.42 -24.89 -12.18
C LYS A 130 -3.89 -24.87 -13.62
N LYS A 131 -2.57 -25.05 -13.84
CA LYS A 131 -1.95 -24.84 -15.16
C LYS A 131 -1.52 -26.18 -15.78
N LYS A 132 -1.72 -26.33 -17.10
CA LYS A 132 -1.29 -27.49 -17.91
C LYS A 132 -1.63 -28.83 -17.22
N LEU A 133 -2.89 -29.00 -16.83
CA LEU A 133 -3.35 -30.17 -16.07
C LEU A 133 -3.47 -31.43 -16.93
N TRP A 134 -3.74 -31.28 -18.22
CA TRP A 134 -3.90 -32.37 -19.18
C TRP A 134 -2.65 -33.26 -19.26
N LYS A 135 -1.45 -32.65 -19.25
CA LYS A 135 -0.17 -33.38 -19.27
C LYS A 135 0.35 -33.85 -17.91
N LYS A 136 -0.41 -33.63 -16.83
CA LYS A 136 0.03 -33.96 -15.46
C LYS A 136 -0.63 -35.25 -14.99
N THR A 137 0.18 -36.16 -14.46
CA THR A 137 -0.30 -37.38 -13.80
C THR A 137 -1.24 -37.05 -12.64
N THR A 138 -2.16 -37.96 -12.33
CA THR A 138 -3.15 -37.83 -11.24
C THR A 138 -2.48 -37.60 -9.88
N ALA A 139 -1.43 -38.37 -9.57
CA ALA A 139 -0.63 -38.19 -8.36
C ALA A 139 0.01 -36.78 -8.26
N ARG A 140 0.55 -36.26 -9.37
CA ARG A 140 1.09 -34.90 -9.42
C ARG A 140 -0.01 -33.85 -9.24
N LYS A 141 -1.20 -34.07 -9.82
CA LYS A 141 -2.36 -33.19 -9.65
C LYS A 141 -2.79 -33.13 -8.18
N ARG A 142 -2.86 -34.27 -7.49
CA ARG A 142 -3.17 -34.35 -6.05
C ARG A 142 -2.16 -33.56 -5.21
N ARG A 143 -0.86 -33.85 -5.37
CA ARG A 143 0.22 -33.15 -4.65
C ARG A 143 0.23 -31.65 -4.87
N LEU A 144 -0.19 -31.16 -6.04
CA LEU A 144 -0.23 -29.73 -6.34
C LEU A 144 -1.41 -28.99 -5.69
N ARG A 145 -2.52 -29.68 -5.38
CA ARG A 145 -3.70 -29.07 -4.75
C ARG A 145 -3.51 -28.89 -3.24
N GLU A 146 -2.61 -29.66 -2.63
CA GLU A 146 -2.26 -29.56 -1.21
C GLU A 146 -1.72 -28.17 -0.84
N PHE A 147 -2.11 -27.72 0.36
CA PHE A 147 -1.49 -26.59 1.01
C PHE A 147 -0.19 -27.02 1.69
N VAL A 148 0.83 -26.16 1.63
CA VAL A 148 2.16 -26.45 2.19
C VAL A 148 2.63 -25.27 3.02
N PHE A 149 3.38 -25.57 4.07
CA PHE A 149 4.02 -24.56 4.89
C PHE A 149 5.20 -23.88 4.19
N CYS A 150 5.52 -22.67 4.65
CA CYS A 150 6.74 -21.97 4.27
C CYS A 150 7.92 -22.35 5.17
N ASN A 151 9.12 -22.25 4.62
CA ASN A 151 10.36 -22.46 5.37
C ASN A 151 10.57 -21.34 6.39
N LYS A 152 11.43 -21.57 7.41
CA LYS A 152 11.74 -20.58 8.46
C LYS A 152 12.20 -19.22 7.90
N THR A 153 13.08 -19.25 6.90
CA THR A 153 13.60 -18.04 6.23
C THR A 153 12.50 -17.26 5.50
N GLN A 154 11.65 -17.97 4.75
CA GLN A 154 10.51 -17.40 4.05
C GLN A 154 9.51 -16.79 5.04
N SER A 155 9.18 -17.50 6.11
CA SER A 155 8.27 -17.01 7.15
C SER A 155 8.78 -15.72 7.80
N LYS A 156 10.08 -15.65 8.13
CA LYS A 156 10.73 -14.42 8.64
C LYS A 156 10.64 -13.27 7.63
N LEU A 157 10.83 -13.54 6.33
CA LEU A 157 10.71 -12.53 5.28
C LEU A 157 9.28 -11.97 5.18
N LEU A 158 8.28 -12.85 5.13
CA LEU A 158 6.87 -12.48 5.07
C LEU A 158 6.45 -11.67 6.31
N ASP A 159 7.02 -11.98 7.48
CA ASP A 159 6.82 -11.22 8.70
C ASP A 159 7.39 -9.81 8.68
N LYS A 160 8.46 -9.57 7.92
CA LYS A 160 9.03 -8.23 7.70
C LYS A 160 8.19 -7.42 6.71
N MET A 161 7.58 -8.11 5.73
CA MET A 161 6.71 -7.52 4.70
C MET A 161 5.29 -7.20 5.21
N THR A 162 4.87 -7.81 6.33
CA THR A 162 3.55 -7.61 6.94
C THR A 162 3.60 -6.79 8.23
N THR A 163 2.47 -6.19 8.58
CA THR A 163 2.31 -5.38 9.80
C THR A 163 1.71 -6.23 10.93
N SER A 164 1.80 -5.73 12.17
CA SER A 164 1.24 -6.39 13.36
C SER A 164 -0.25 -6.68 13.25
N PHE A 165 -1.00 -5.86 12.50
CA PHE A 165 -2.41 -6.08 12.21
C PHE A 165 -2.70 -7.49 11.68
N TRP A 166 -1.84 -8.05 10.82
CA TRP A 166 -2.03 -9.38 10.24
C TRP A 166 -1.53 -10.52 11.13
N LYS A 167 -0.88 -10.19 12.24
CA LYS A 167 -0.35 -11.15 13.21
C LYS A 167 -1.25 -11.32 14.43
N ARG A 168 -2.28 -10.46 14.57
CA ARG A 168 -3.27 -10.53 15.65
C ARG A 168 -4.06 -11.84 15.58
N ARG A 169 -4.50 -12.32 16.74
CA ARG A 169 -5.44 -13.45 16.82
C ARG A 169 -6.81 -13.00 16.29
N ASN A 170 -7.43 -13.82 15.45
CA ASN A 170 -8.80 -13.62 15.00
C ASN A 170 -9.65 -14.81 15.50
N TRP A 171 -10.94 -14.54 15.73
CA TRP A 171 -11.95 -15.51 16.14
C TRP A 171 -13.13 -15.41 15.18
N TYR A 172 -12.93 -15.92 13.96
CA TYR A 172 -14.00 -15.96 12.97
C TYR A 172 -14.94 -17.14 13.28
N ALA A 173 -16.23 -16.94 13.05
CA ALA A 173 -17.20 -18.03 13.09
C ALA A 173 -16.86 -19.06 12.00
N ASP A 174 -16.90 -20.34 12.37
CA ASP A 174 -16.72 -21.49 11.47
C ASP A 174 -15.44 -21.48 10.61
N ASP A 175 -14.34 -20.92 11.11
CA ASP A 175 -13.06 -20.96 10.39
C ASP A 175 -12.44 -22.37 10.40
N PRO A 176 -12.26 -23.02 9.23
CA PRO A 176 -11.62 -24.34 9.16
C PRO A 176 -10.16 -24.33 9.66
N TYR A 177 -9.51 -23.16 9.73
CA TYR A 177 -8.13 -23.02 10.16
C TYR A 177 -7.95 -22.78 11.67
N GLN A 178 -9.04 -22.61 12.42
CA GLN A 178 -8.98 -22.21 13.83
C GLN A 178 -8.10 -23.16 14.68
N LYS A 179 -8.23 -24.47 14.45
CA LYS A 179 -7.47 -25.51 15.17
C LYS A 179 -5.96 -25.49 14.93
N TYR A 180 -5.50 -24.84 13.86
CA TYR A 180 -4.07 -24.78 13.49
C TYR A 180 -3.38 -23.50 13.95
N HIS A 181 -4.12 -22.59 14.59
CA HIS A 181 -3.54 -21.36 15.10
C HIS A 181 -2.64 -21.57 16.31
N ASP A 182 -2.82 -22.66 17.07
CA ASP A 182 -1.97 -23.03 18.20
C ASP A 182 -1.19 -24.30 17.88
N ARG A 183 0.03 -24.41 18.42
CA ARG A 183 0.88 -25.59 18.27
C ARG A 183 0.85 -26.38 19.56
N THR A 184 0.45 -27.64 19.48
CA THR A 184 0.42 -28.57 20.61
C THR A 184 1.59 -29.55 20.51
N ASN A 185 2.08 -30.05 21.65
CA ASN A 185 3.06 -31.14 21.74
C ASN A 185 4.41 -30.88 21.05
N LEU A 186 4.92 -29.65 21.09
CA LEU A 186 6.26 -29.33 20.60
C LEU A 186 7.26 -29.39 21.75
N LYS A 187 8.27 -30.25 21.62
CA LYS A 187 9.50 -30.25 22.44
C LYS A 187 10.62 -29.63 21.59
N VAL A 188 11.47 -28.81 22.21
CA VAL A 188 12.58 -28.11 21.56
C VAL A 188 13.83 -28.95 21.63
#